data_AF-A0A7S0NCH2-F1
#
_entry.id   AF-A0A7S0NCH2-F1
#
_cell.length_a   1.000
_cell.length_b   1.000
_cell.length_c   1.000
_cell.angle_alpha   90.00
_cell.angle_beta   90.00
_cell.angle_gamma   90.00
#
_symmetry.space_group_name_H-M   'P 1'
#
loop_
_entity.id
_entity.type
_entity.pdbx_description
1 polymer ?
#
loop_
_entity_poly.entity_id
_entity_poly.type
_entity_poly.pdbx_seq_one_letter_code
_entity_poly.pdbx_strand_id
1 'polypeptide(L)'
;EMPKGMAEAARVASVHNCGIFLTNGANVSLVLGSVDGEEDDMYVKFHAVQLMMRLLAVTPAQTQEAVLGQPAIVGRLMRLLEDKREIVRNEALLLLAELSKGNPELQNILAFQGAYEALLAIVEAEMSEGAAGGAAGVHDCFR
;
A
#
# COMPACT_ATOMS: atom_id res chain seq x y z
N GLU A 1 -21.46 -10.00 -17.97
CA GLU A 1 -21.22 -10.80 -16.73
C GLU A 1 -20.28 -11.94 -17.05
N MET A 2 -19.38 -12.28 -16.12
CA MET A 2 -18.41 -13.36 -16.30
C MET A 2 -19.06 -14.71 -15.92
N PRO A 3 -18.87 -15.81 -16.69
CA PRO A 3 -19.46 -17.11 -16.36
C PRO A 3 -18.99 -17.62 -14.99
N LYS A 4 -19.89 -18.19 -14.18
CA LYS A 4 -19.59 -18.65 -12.80
C LYS A 4 -18.37 -19.58 -12.70
N GLY A 5 -18.19 -20.49 -13.65
CA GLY A 5 -17.03 -21.39 -13.69
C GLY A 5 -15.69 -20.68 -13.96
N MET A 6 -15.72 -19.58 -14.71
CA MET A 6 -14.53 -18.77 -15.01
C MET A 6 -14.13 -17.90 -13.81
N ALA A 7 -15.11 -17.40 -13.05
CA ALA A 7 -14.85 -16.63 -11.83
C ALA A 7 -14.16 -17.49 -10.75
N GLU A 8 -14.61 -18.73 -10.58
CA GLU A 8 -13.98 -19.64 -9.62
C GLU A 8 -12.57 -20.05 -10.07
N ALA A 9 -12.36 -20.34 -11.36
CA ALA A 9 -11.02 -20.63 -11.88
C ALA A 9 -10.04 -19.45 -11.69
N ALA A 10 -10.51 -18.22 -11.92
CA ALA A 10 -9.71 -17.02 -11.70
C ALA A 10 -9.32 -16.83 -10.23
N ARG A 11 -10.26 -17.10 -9.30
CA ARG A 11 -10.00 -17.06 -7.85
C ARG A 11 -8.97 -18.10 -7.41
N VAL A 12 -9.06 -19.33 -7.91
CA VAL A 12 -8.10 -20.39 -7.61
C VAL A 12 -6.71 -20.01 -8.14
N ALA A 13 -6.63 -19.51 -9.38
CA ALA A 13 -5.38 -19.05 -9.97
C ALA A 13 -4.78 -17.86 -9.21
N SER A 14 -5.59 -16.90 -8.76
CA SER A 14 -5.08 -15.74 -8.01
C SER A 14 -4.47 -16.16 -6.67
N VAL A 15 -5.16 -17.01 -5.90
CA VAL A 15 -4.63 -17.51 -4.62
C VAL A 15 -3.34 -18.30 -4.84
N HIS A 16 -3.29 -19.15 -5.87
CA HIS A 16 -2.09 -19.91 -6.20
C HIS A 16 -0.91 -19.01 -6.58
N ASN A 17 -1.12 -18.02 -7.46
CA ASN A 17 -0.09 -17.10 -7.91
C ASN A 17 0.44 -16.22 -6.77
N CYS A 18 -0.46 -15.70 -5.91
CA CYS A 18 -0.07 -14.95 -4.73
C CYS A 18 0.78 -15.81 -3.78
N GLY A 19 0.36 -17.07 -3.55
CA GLY A 19 1.13 -18.01 -2.73
C GLY A 19 2.54 -18.27 -3.27
N ILE A 20 2.70 -18.51 -4.58
CA ILE A 20 4.02 -18.68 -5.21
C ILE A 20 4.86 -17.41 -5.05
N PHE A 21 4.28 -16.25 -5.31
CA PHE A 21 4.98 -14.97 -5.18
C PHE A 21 5.48 -14.74 -3.75
N LEU A 22 4.64 -15.01 -2.74
CA LEU A 22 4.96 -14.79 -1.33
C LEU A 22 5.86 -15.88 -0.72
N THR A 23 6.06 -17.01 -1.42
CA THR A 23 6.97 -18.08 -0.95
C THR A 23 8.42 -17.59 -0.83
N ASN A 24 8.83 -16.62 -1.66
CA ASN A 24 10.12 -15.95 -1.52
C ASN A 24 9.92 -14.55 -0.93
N GLY A 25 10.19 -14.38 0.36
CA GLY A 25 10.07 -13.09 1.05
C GLY A 25 10.91 -11.96 0.42
N ALA A 26 11.95 -12.28 -0.35
CA ALA A 26 12.71 -11.26 -1.08
C ALA A 26 11.88 -10.56 -2.17
N ASN A 27 10.82 -11.19 -2.69
CA ASN A 27 10.00 -10.62 -3.76
C ASN A 27 9.28 -9.34 -3.29
N VAL A 28 8.76 -9.33 -2.06
CA VAL A 28 8.15 -8.12 -1.47
C VAL A 28 9.20 -7.02 -1.32
N SER A 29 10.40 -7.37 -0.87
CA SER A 29 11.55 -6.45 -0.80
C SER A 29 11.92 -5.85 -2.14
N LEU A 30 11.96 -6.66 -3.21
CA LEU A 30 12.33 -6.19 -4.54
C LEU A 30 11.29 -5.22 -5.10
N VAL A 31 9.99 -5.56 -4.98
CA VAL A 31 8.90 -4.68 -5.40
C VAL A 31 8.94 -3.37 -4.63
N LEU A 32 9.03 -3.43 -3.30
CA LEU A 32 8.99 -2.23 -2.47
C LEU A 32 10.32 -1.46 -2.44
N GLY A 33 11.42 -2.09 -2.84
CA GLY A 33 12.69 -1.44 -3.11
C GLY A 33 12.69 -0.63 -4.40
N SER A 34 11.92 -1.04 -5.41
CA SER A 34 11.80 -0.31 -6.69
C SER A 34 11.19 1.09 -6.54
N VAL A 35 10.47 1.32 -5.43
CA VAL A 35 9.80 2.57 -5.11
C VAL A 35 10.79 3.68 -4.75
N ASP A 36 11.98 3.30 -4.28
CA ASP A 36 13.11 4.20 -3.97
C ASP A 36 14.21 4.13 -5.05
N GLY A 37 13.85 3.80 -6.29
CA GLY A 37 14.79 3.69 -7.40
C GLY A 37 15.55 5.00 -7.68
N GLU A 38 16.68 4.89 -8.40
CA GLU A 38 17.47 6.06 -8.82
C GLU A 38 16.67 7.00 -9.73
N GLU A 39 15.78 6.43 -10.54
CA GLU A 39 14.83 7.17 -11.36
C GLU A 39 13.53 7.39 -10.58
N ASP A 40 13.15 8.65 -10.35
CA ASP A 40 11.90 9.04 -9.67
C ASP A 40 10.67 8.85 -10.57
N ASP A 41 10.45 7.61 -11.05
CA ASP A 41 9.38 7.24 -11.96
C ASP A 41 8.06 6.97 -11.22
N MET A 42 7.06 7.80 -11.51
CA MET A 42 5.71 7.68 -10.95
C MET A 42 5.05 6.34 -11.25
N TYR A 43 5.20 5.80 -12.45
CA TYR A 43 4.53 4.57 -12.88
C TYR A 43 5.09 3.35 -12.16
N VAL A 44 6.40 3.31 -11.94
CA VAL A 44 7.05 2.24 -11.14
C VAL A 44 6.48 2.24 -9.73
N LYS A 45 6.45 3.41 -9.07
CA LYS A 45 5.88 3.54 -7.72
C LYS A 45 4.42 3.12 -7.68
N PHE A 46 3.61 3.66 -8.59
CA PHE A 46 2.18 3.37 -8.65
C PHE A 46 1.90 1.87 -8.86
N HIS A 47 2.60 1.24 -9.80
CA HIS A 47 2.41 -0.19 -10.07
C HIS A 47 2.94 -1.10 -8.97
N ALA A 48 4.00 -0.71 -8.26
CA ALA A 48 4.46 -1.41 -7.07
C ALA A 48 3.39 -1.40 -5.96
N VAL A 49 2.79 -0.23 -5.68
CA VAL A 49 1.72 -0.09 -4.69
C VAL A 49 0.48 -0.89 -5.10
N GLN A 50 0.07 -0.81 -6.39
CA GLN A 50 -1.04 -1.59 -6.93
C GLN A 50 -0.82 -3.10 -6.78
N LEU A 51 0.39 -3.59 -7.07
CA LEU A 51 0.71 -5.01 -6.91
C LEU A 51 0.55 -5.45 -5.45
N MET A 52 1.05 -4.66 -4.50
CA MET A 52 0.88 -4.93 -3.08
C MET A 52 -0.59 -4.93 -2.66
N MET A 53 -1.39 -3.98 -3.16
CA MET A 53 -2.84 -3.95 -2.94
C MET A 53 -3.52 -5.23 -3.45
N ARG A 54 -3.11 -5.76 -4.61
CA ARG A 54 -3.66 -7.02 -5.15
C ARG A 54 -3.26 -8.23 -4.32
N LEU A 55 -2.00 -8.31 -3.86
CA LEU A 55 -1.55 -9.37 -2.96
C LEU A 55 -2.34 -9.35 -1.65
N LEU A 56 -2.51 -8.17 -1.06
CA LEU A 56 -3.25 -7.98 0.18
C LEU A 56 -4.73 -8.36 0.03
N ALA A 57 -5.37 -8.00 -1.08
CA ALA A 57 -6.78 -8.32 -1.34
C ALA A 57 -7.06 -9.83 -1.47
N VAL A 58 -6.08 -10.62 -1.93
CA VAL A 58 -6.24 -12.08 -2.12
C VAL A 58 -5.73 -12.86 -0.92
N THR A 59 -4.62 -12.44 -0.33
CA THR A 59 -3.87 -13.15 0.72
C THR A 59 -3.38 -12.18 1.81
N PRO A 60 -4.29 -11.60 2.63
CA PRO A 60 -3.94 -10.50 3.52
C PRO A 60 -2.91 -10.89 4.59
N ALA A 61 -3.16 -12.00 5.31
CA ALA A 61 -2.29 -12.44 6.40
C ALA A 61 -0.86 -12.75 5.94
N GLN A 62 -0.72 -13.46 4.81
CA GLN A 62 0.60 -13.81 4.23
C GLN A 62 1.33 -12.57 3.71
N THR A 63 0.60 -11.60 3.16
CA THR A 63 1.18 -10.34 2.69
C THR A 63 1.67 -9.50 3.88
N GLN A 64 0.87 -9.40 4.95
CA GLN A 64 1.25 -8.72 6.19
C GLN A 64 2.46 -9.37 6.85
N GLU A 65 2.50 -10.71 6.92
CA GLU A 65 3.64 -11.47 7.45
C GLU A 65 4.91 -11.23 6.63
N ALA A 66 4.81 -11.24 5.30
CA ALA A 66 5.94 -10.97 4.42
C ALA A 66 6.51 -9.54 4.62
N VAL A 67 5.64 -8.54 4.83
CA VAL A 67 6.07 -7.17 5.14
C VAL A 67 6.69 -7.08 6.54
N LEU A 68 6.10 -7.72 7.55
CA LEU A 68 6.63 -7.77 8.91
C LEU A 68 7.99 -8.47 9.00
N GLY A 69 8.22 -9.46 8.14
CA GLY A 69 9.54 -10.09 7.98
C GLY A 69 10.64 -9.11 7.52
N GLN A 70 10.27 -7.91 7.06
CA GLN A 70 11.19 -6.90 6.56
C GLN A 70 10.78 -5.48 7.05
N PRO A 71 10.90 -5.16 8.35
CA PRO A 71 10.33 -3.93 8.93
C PRO A 71 10.80 -2.62 8.29
N ALA A 72 12.01 -2.61 7.71
CA ALA A 72 12.54 -1.46 6.98
C ALA A 72 11.68 -1.03 5.78
N ILE A 73 10.87 -1.95 5.23
CA ILE A 73 9.98 -1.69 4.11
C ILE A 73 8.83 -0.77 4.49
N VAL A 74 8.34 -0.85 5.72
CA VAL A 74 7.25 0.02 6.19
C VAL A 74 7.68 1.49 6.12
N GLY A 75 8.95 1.77 6.44
CA GLY A 75 9.51 3.12 6.33
C GLY A 75 9.62 3.61 4.89
N ARG A 76 9.81 2.71 3.92
CA ARG A 76 9.81 3.06 2.49
C ARG A 76 8.40 3.41 2.01
N LEU A 77 7.41 2.62 2.42
CA LEU A 77 6.00 2.90 2.13
C LEU A 77 5.55 4.22 2.75
N MET A 78 5.97 4.51 3.98
CA MET A 78 5.71 5.78 4.66
C MET A 78 6.23 6.99 3.85
N ARG A 79 7.43 6.89 3.25
CA ARG A 79 7.98 7.97 2.42
C ARG A 79 7.18 8.27 1.16
N LEU A 80 6.35 7.33 0.68
CA LEU A 80 5.43 7.61 -0.43
C LEU A 80 4.35 8.62 -0.07
N LEU A 81 4.06 8.81 1.21
CA LEU A 81 3.12 9.84 1.66
C LEU A 81 3.66 11.26 1.39
N GLU A 82 4.97 11.41 1.21
CA GLU A 82 5.63 12.66 0.85
C GLU A 82 5.72 12.87 -0.68
N ASP A 83 5.20 11.94 -1.48
CA ASP A 83 5.25 12.06 -2.93
C ASP A 83 4.42 13.27 -3.39
N LYS A 84 5.03 14.10 -4.26
CA LYS A 84 4.40 15.32 -4.79
C LYS A 84 3.20 15.04 -5.68
N ARG A 85 3.09 13.81 -6.19
CA ARG A 85 2.03 13.39 -7.10
C ARG A 85 0.94 12.73 -6.26
N GLU A 86 -0.21 13.40 -6.15
CA GLU A 86 -1.38 12.93 -5.41
C GLU A 86 -1.76 11.48 -5.73
N ILE A 87 -1.68 11.09 -7.00
CA ILE A 87 -2.00 9.72 -7.43
C ILE A 87 -1.14 8.65 -6.73
N VAL A 88 0.14 8.94 -6.47
CA VAL A 88 1.04 8.02 -5.76
C VAL A 88 0.79 8.09 -4.26
N ARG A 89 0.69 9.31 -3.72
CA ARG A 89 0.45 9.56 -2.30
C ARG A 89 -0.84 8.91 -1.81
N ASN A 90 -1.95 9.11 -2.52
CA ASN A 90 -3.26 8.60 -2.15
C ASN A 90 -3.31 7.07 -2.26
N GLU A 91 -2.68 6.49 -3.28
CA GLU A 91 -2.61 5.03 -3.40
C GLU A 91 -1.76 4.42 -2.28
N ALA A 92 -0.65 5.06 -1.90
CA ALA A 92 0.18 4.62 -0.78
C ALA A 92 -0.57 4.72 0.57
N LEU A 93 -1.35 5.78 0.76
CA LEU A 93 -2.21 5.95 1.93
C LEU A 93 -3.23 4.81 2.04
N LEU A 94 -3.93 4.50 0.95
CA LEU A 94 -4.87 3.37 0.88
C LEU A 94 -4.18 2.04 1.17
N LEU A 95 -2.98 1.82 0.62
CA LEU A 95 -2.19 0.63 0.91
C LEU A 95 -1.84 0.51 2.39
N LEU A 96 -1.35 1.57 3.02
CA LEU A 96 -0.98 1.56 4.45
C LEU A 96 -2.19 1.29 5.35
N ALA A 97 -3.34 1.88 5.02
CA ALA A 97 -4.59 1.66 5.75
C ALA A 97 -5.03 0.19 5.68
N GLU A 98 -5.14 -0.39 4.48
CA GLU A 98 -5.55 -1.80 4.34
C GLU A 98 -4.46 -2.76 4.86
N LEU A 99 -3.17 -2.44 4.69
CA LEU A 99 -2.05 -3.27 5.15
C LEU A 99 -2.04 -3.40 6.67
N SER A 100 -2.35 -2.34 7.41
CA SER A 100 -2.36 -2.35 8.88
C SER A 100 -3.67 -2.85 9.49
N LYS A 101 -4.71 -3.03 8.68
CA LYS A 101 -6.04 -3.44 9.11
C LYS A 101 -6.01 -4.78 9.85
N GLY A 102 -6.53 -4.78 11.08
CA GLY A 102 -6.60 -5.98 11.92
C GLY A 102 -5.23 -6.52 12.37
N ASN A 103 -4.14 -5.78 12.17
CA ASN A 103 -2.78 -6.19 12.51
C ASN A 103 -2.14 -5.18 13.48
N PRO A 104 -2.22 -5.44 14.80
CA PRO A 104 -1.71 -4.51 15.82
C PRO A 104 -0.20 -4.26 15.73
N GLU A 105 0.57 -5.24 15.23
CA GLU A 105 2.02 -5.10 15.09
C GLU A 105 2.36 -4.08 14.00
N LEU A 106 1.71 -4.16 12.84
CA LEU A 106 1.86 -3.16 11.78
C LEU A 106 1.37 -1.77 12.21
N GLN A 107 0.26 -1.68 12.94
CA GLN A 107 -0.24 -0.42 13.49
C GLN A 107 0.77 0.22 14.45
N ASN A 108 1.39 -0.58 15.33
CA ASN A 108 2.44 -0.10 16.22
C ASN A 108 3.66 0.40 15.44
N ILE A 109 4.13 -0.35 14.44
CA ILE A 109 5.27 0.07 13.60
C ILE A 109 4.97 1.40 12.90
N LEU A 110 3.78 1.56 12.31
CA LEU A 110 3.38 2.79 11.65
C LEU A 110 3.32 3.97 12.62
N ALA A 111 2.75 3.76 13.82
CA ALA A 111 2.73 4.78 14.87
C ALA A 111 4.15 5.21 15.26
N PHE A 112 5.09 4.27 15.44
CA PHE A 112 6.49 4.59 15.75
C PHE A 112 7.22 5.31 14.62
N GLN A 113 6.77 5.12 13.37
CA GLN A 113 7.34 5.78 12.19
C GLN A 113 6.69 7.13 11.86
N GLY A 114 5.82 7.64 12.72
CA GLY A 114 5.22 8.97 12.57
C GLY A 114 4.04 9.02 11.59
N ALA A 115 3.26 7.94 11.49
CA ALA A 115 2.09 7.90 10.62
C ALA A 115 1.06 8.99 10.96
N TYR A 116 0.84 9.30 12.24
CA TYR A 116 -0.12 10.33 12.62
C TYR A 116 0.29 11.71 12.13
N GLU A 117 1.56 12.07 12.26
CA GLU A 117 2.13 13.32 11.79
C GLU A 117 2.04 13.43 10.27
N ALA A 118 2.36 12.35 9.55
CA ALA A 118 2.25 12.31 8.09
C ALA A 118 0.81 12.50 7.62
N LEU A 119 -0.16 11.84 8.26
CA LEU A 119 -1.58 11.98 7.94
C LEU A 119 -2.09 13.40 8.19
N LEU A 120 -1.75 14.00 9.33
CA LEU A 120 -2.13 15.37 9.65
C LEU A 120 -1.53 16.37 8.65
N ALA A 121 -0.28 16.19 8.25
CA ALA A 121 0.36 17.02 7.23
C ALA A 121 -0.36 16.93 5.87
N ILE A 122 -0.81 15.73 5.47
CA ILE A 122 -1.64 15.56 4.27
C ILE A 122 -2.95 16.33 4.40
N VAL A 123 -3.65 16.17 5.52
CA VAL A 123 -4.93 16.85 5.76
C VAL A 123 -4.76 18.38 5.72
N GLU A 124 -3.74 18.92 6.37
CA GLU A 124 -3.44 20.35 6.37
C GLU A 124 -3.14 20.87 4.95
N ALA A 125 -2.36 20.13 4.17
CA ALA A 125 -2.05 20.49 2.79
C ALA A 125 -3.32 20.53 1.92
N GLU A 126 -4.13 19.48 1.96
CA GLU A 126 -5.38 19.35 1.20
C GLU A 126 -6.42 20.42 1.59
N MET A 127 -6.49 20.78 2.87
CA MET A 127 -7.39 21.85 3.36
C MET A 127 -6.95 23.24 2.89
N SER A 128 -5.64 23.46 2.71
CA SER A 128 -5.10 24.75 2.26
C SER A 128 -5.41 25.07 0.79
N GLU A 129 -5.64 24.05 -0.04
CA GLU A 129 -5.94 24.17 -1.46
C GLU A 129 -7.44 24.46 -1.75
N GLY A 130 -8.28 24.46 -0.72
CA GLY A 130 -9.70 24.83 -0.78
C GLY A 130 -10.65 23.65 -1.03
N ALA A 131 -11.91 23.83 -0.59
CA ALA A 131 -12.92 22.77 -0.45
C ALA A 131 -13.35 22.01 -1.71
N ALA A 132 -12.85 22.38 -2.90
CA ALA A 132 -13.28 21.80 -4.17
C ALA A 132 -12.40 20.61 -4.64
N GLY A 133 -11.19 20.42 -4.09
CA GLY A 133 -10.24 19.38 -4.52
C GLY A 133 -9.91 18.31 -3.46
N GLY A 134 -9.68 18.71 -2.21
CA GLY A 134 -8.99 17.84 -1.23
C GLY A 134 -9.83 16.82 -0.44
N ALA A 135 -11.12 16.67 -0.73
CA ALA A 135 -12.01 15.85 0.09
C ALA A 135 -11.70 14.33 0.02
N ALA A 136 -11.17 13.83 -1.10
CA ALA A 136 -10.88 12.41 -1.28
C ALA A 136 -9.66 11.96 -0.45
N GLY A 137 -8.55 12.70 -0.50
CA GLY A 137 -7.35 12.38 0.28
C GLY A 137 -7.60 12.48 1.78
N VAL A 138 -8.36 13.49 2.22
CA VAL A 138 -8.73 13.67 3.64
C VAL A 138 -9.57 12.51 4.17
N HIS A 139 -10.54 12.00 3.39
CA HIS A 139 -11.33 10.85 3.81
C HIS A 139 -10.46 9.62 4.04
N ASP A 140 -9.50 9.36 3.15
CA ASP A 140 -8.62 8.21 3.25
C ASP A 140 -7.66 8.29 4.45
N CYS A 141 -7.38 9.50 4.97
CA CYS A 141 -6.60 9.67 6.19
C CYS A 141 -7.33 9.23 7.48
N PHE A 142 -8.67 9.18 7.47
CA PHE A 142 -9.49 8.90 8.66
C PHE A 142 -10.21 7.54 8.61
N ARG A 143 -9.91 6.71 7.63
CA ARG A 143 -10.50 5.37 7.44
C ARG A 143 -9.87 4.34 8.39
#